data_AF-A0AAW2VGD5-F1
#
_entry.id   AF-A0AAW2VGD5-F1
#
_cell.length_a   1.000
_cell.length_b   1.000
_cell.length_c   1.000
_cell.angle_alpha   90.00
_cell.angle_beta   90.00
_cell.angle_gamma   90.00
#
_symmetry.space_group_name_H-M   'P 1'
#
loop_
_entity.id
_entity.type
_entity.pdbx_description
1 polymer ?
#
loop_
_entity_poly.entity_id
_entity_poly.type
_entity_poly.pdbx_seq_one_letter_code
_entity_poly.pdbx_strand_id
1 'polypeptide(L)'
;MANDADMSGWTDLLHSSSKLIEQAAPSAQFPPLQRNLDQLEALSKKLKAKTLRAEAPSQSIAATRLLAREGLNAEQLARDLKSFELKVHEMAMLSAVQEAQKDNLRSFNDYMMSVLEPAAAFRNVYDSLKLDSSGAKSVSMLKIWHLIMALMGEDPTVRRNISKRMSLVMGARRHLECGHEKYVMDMIQSHPAQAALGGAVGNLQRIRAFLRIRLRDYGVLDFDASDVRRQPPIDTTWQQIYFCLRTGYYDDAREVARTSRVSQQFTPLLAEWITTGGMVSPETAAAASEECEKILRMVDRVGRPSYDKKKLLLHAIISGSRRLIDRLLRELPTIFNTIEDFLWFMLSAVRDSSVGSSTSAALNDGLSPYSLEDLQAYLNKFEPSYYTKNGKDPLVYPYVLLLSIQLLPAVIHLSKDIGDDGYSVDSVHIAIVLADYGVLSEGSGSGQKMGMMDALLRHLA
;
A
#
# COMPACT_ATOMS: atom_id res chain seq x y z
N MET A 1 -33.22 -30.56 47.66
CA MET A 1 -32.26 -31.65 47.38
C MET A 1 -31.71 -31.50 45.95
N ALA A 2 -31.13 -30.34 45.63
CA ALA A 2 -30.32 -30.14 44.43
C ALA A 2 -28.99 -29.65 44.98
N ASN A 3 -27.90 -30.41 44.84
CA ASN A 3 -26.53 -29.90 45.03
C ASN A 3 -25.38 -30.87 44.73
N ASP A 4 -25.60 -32.18 44.54
CA ASP A 4 -24.46 -33.10 44.27
C ASP A 4 -24.12 -33.24 42.78
N ALA A 5 -25.07 -33.02 41.86
CA ALA A 5 -24.83 -33.15 40.42
C ALA A 5 -24.02 -31.96 39.84
N ASP A 6 -24.31 -30.72 40.26
CA ASP A 6 -23.60 -29.53 39.78
C ASP A 6 -22.13 -29.49 40.24
N MET A 7 -21.85 -29.98 41.46
CA MET A 7 -20.50 -29.97 42.02
C MET A 7 -19.53 -30.88 41.25
N SER A 8 -20.04 -31.98 40.66
CA SER A 8 -19.23 -32.88 39.82
C SER A 8 -18.77 -32.23 38.50
N GLY A 9 -19.64 -31.43 37.87
CA GLY A 9 -19.31 -30.70 36.65
C GLY A 9 -18.25 -29.62 36.87
N TRP A 10 -18.27 -28.96 38.03
CA TRP A 10 -17.25 -27.97 38.40
C TRP A 10 -15.89 -28.61 38.67
N THR A 11 -15.86 -29.75 39.36
CA THR A 11 -14.60 -30.49 39.57
C THR A 11 -14.01 -30.98 38.26
N ASP A 12 -14.84 -31.44 37.32
CA ASP A 12 -14.40 -31.91 36.01
C ASP A 12 -13.85 -30.78 35.13
N LEU A 13 -14.46 -29.60 35.19
CA LEU A 13 -13.98 -28.38 34.53
C LEU A 13 -12.62 -27.93 35.07
N LEU A 14 -12.46 -27.97 36.39
CA LEU A 14 -11.25 -27.54 37.08
C LEU A 14 -10.08 -28.50 36.82
N HIS A 15 -10.39 -29.79 36.75
CA HIS A 15 -9.44 -30.83 36.34
C HIS A 15 -9.06 -30.70 34.85
N SER A 16 -10.03 -30.40 33.98
CA SER A 16 -9.80 -30.18 32.54
C SER A 16 -8.97 -28.93 32.27
N SER A 17 -9.22 -27.84 32.99
CA SER A 17 -8.44 -26.58 32.90
C SER A 17 -6.99 -26.79 33.34
N SER A 18 -6.76 -27.52 34.43
CA SER A 18 -5.41 -27.83 34.92
C SER A 18 -4.64 -28.70 33.93
N LYS A 19 -5.31 -29.72 33.37
CA LYS A 19 -4.75 -30.60 32.35
C LYS A 19 -4.38 -29.86 31.05
N LEU A 20 -5.18 -28.88 30.63
CA LEU A 20 -4.89 -28.06 29.45
C LEU A 20 -3.61 -27.23 29.59
N ILE A 21 -3.27 -26.78 30.79
CA ILE A 21 -2.04 -26.02 31.04
C ILE A 21 -0.82 -26.95 31.14
N GLU A 22 -0.99 -28.12 31.75
CA GLU A 22 0.08 -29.13 31.82
C GLU A 22 0.39 -29.77 30.45
N GLN A 23 -0.62 -29.91 29.59
CA GLN A 23 -0.48 -30.45 28.23
C GLN A 23 -0.13 -29.39 27.18
N ALA A 24 -0.23 -28.10 27.50
CA ALA A 24 0.28 -27.01 26.68
C ALA A 24 1.81 -27.00 26.74
N ALA A 25 2.46 -27.91 26.01
CA ALA A 25 3.89 -27.79 25.74
C ALA A 25 4.16 -26.39 25.14
N PRO A 26 5.28 -25.74 25.47
CA PRO A 26 5.72 -24.53 24.77
C PRO A 26 6.03 -24.91 23.32
N SER A 27 5.00 -24.92 22.48
CA SER A 27 5.14 -25.02 21.04
C SER A 27 5.62 -23.66 20.54
N ALA A 28 6.50 -23.65 19.55
CA ALA A 28 6.90 -22.41 18.87
C ALA A 28 5.72 -21.70 18.15
N GLN A 29 4.51 -22.28 18.20
CA GLN A 29 3.34 -21.91 17.41
C GLN A 29 2.18 -21.30 18.23
N PHE A 30 2.22 -21.31 19.56
CA PHE A 30 1.17 -20.69 20.40
C PHE A 30 1.72 -20.11 21.70
N PRO A 31 1.29 -18.91 22.15
CA PRO A 31 1.64 -18.40 23.47
C PRO A 31 1.09 -19.32 24.57
N PRO A 32 1.88 -19.66 25.59
CA PRO A 32 1.43 -20.58 26.63
C PRO A 32 0.33 -19.97 27.48
N LEU A 33 -0.69 -20.76 27.82
CA LEU A 33 -1.71 -20.40 28.81
C LEU A 33 -1.02 -20.12 30.16
N GLN A 34 -1.10 -18.88 30.64
CA GLN A 34 -0.31 -18.43 31.78
C GLN A 34 -0.96 -18.69 33.15
N ARG A 35 -2.27 -18.96 33.22
CA ARG A 35 -3.00 -19.06 34.50
C ARG A 35 -4.12 -20.08 34.44
N ASN A 36 -4.19 -20.97 35.45
CA ASN A 36 -5.33 -21.88 35.64
C ASN A 36 -6.48 -21.18 36.38
N LEU A 37 -7.62 -21.86 36.44
CA LEU A 37 -8.85 -21.36 37.07
C LEU A 37 -8.64 -20.99 38.56
N ASP A 38 -7.87 -21.79 39.29
CA ASP A 38 -7.56 -21.56 40.72
C ASP A 38 -6.70 -20.30 40.93
N GLN A 39 -5.72 -20.06 40.06
CA GLN A 39 -4.89 -18.87 40.11
C GLN A 39 -5.69 -17.60 39.78
N LEU A 40 -6.66 -17.69 38.87
CA LEU A 40 -7.61 -16.63 38.56
C LEU A 40 -8.53 -16.35 39.76
N GLU A 41 -9.02 -17.39 40.42
CA GLU A 41 -9.85 -17.28 41.62
C GLU A 41 -9.08 -16.64 42.79
N ALA A 42 -7.83 -17.04 43.01
CA ALA A 42 -6.96 -16.46 44.05
C ALA A 42 -6.67 -14.97 43.81
N LEU A 43 -6.47 -14.58 42.55
CA LEU A 43 -6.24 -13.18 42.17
C LEU A 43 -7.51 -12.33 42.38
N SER A 44 -8.68 -12.89 42.04
CA SER A 44 -9.99 -12.30 42.33
C SER A 44 -10.20 -12.09 43.84
N LYS A 45 -9.92 -13.11 44.67
CA LYS A 45 -9.96 -13.01 46.14
C LYS A 45 -9.01 -11.93 46.68
N LYS A 46 -7.82 -11.78 46.09
CA LYS A 46 -6.84 -10.75 46.46
C LYS A 46 -7.30 -9.33 46.10
N LEU A 47 -7.98 -9.16 44.97
CA LEU A 47 -8.60 -7.89 44.56
C LEU A 47 -9.79 -7.54 45.46
N LYS A 48 -10.62 -8.54 45.83
CA LYS A 48 -11.72 -8.41 46.81
C LYS A 48 -11.24 -8.00 48.20
N ALA A 49 -10.10 -8.52 48.66
CA ALA A 49 -9.52 -8.11 49.94
C ALA A 49 -8.99 -6.66 49.93
N LYS A 50 -8.64 -6.12 48.76
CA LYS A 50 -8.26 -4.71 48.60
C LYS A 50 -9.45 -3.76 48.64
N THR A 51 -10.64 -4.19 48.21
CA THR A 51 -11.87 -3.36 48.24
C THR A 51 -12.55 -3.37 49.61
N LEU A 52 -12.53 -4.51 50.33
CA LEU A 52 -13.10 -4.62 51.69
C LEU A 52 -12.38 -3.77 52.77
N ARG A 53 -11.15 -3.30 52.51
CA ARG A 53 -10.41 -2.46 53.47
C ARG A 53 -11.00 -1.05 53.66
N ALA A 54 -12.00 -0.66 52.86
CA ALA A 54 -12.66 0.65 52.94
C ALA A 54 -13.79 0.73 53.99
N GLU A 55 -14.23 -0.39 54.57
CA GLU A 55 -15.36 -0.41 55.52
C GLU A 55 -14.88 -0.82 56.93
N ALA A 56 -14.71 0.18 57.81
CA ALA A 56 -14.42 -0.06 59.22
C ALA A 56 -15.73 -0.26 60.05
N PRO A 57 -15.75 -1.15 61.06
CA PRO A 57 -16.99 -1.58 61.74
C PRO A 57 -17.76 -0.48 62.49
N SER A 58 -17.10 0.62 62.89
CA SER A 58 -17.72 1.70 63.66
C SER A 58 -18.64 2.61 62.83
N GLN A 59 -18.44 2.68 61.51
CA GLN A 59 -19.26 3.49 60.60
C GLN A 59 -20.58 2.80 60.25
N SER A 60 -20.63 1.46 60.28
CA SER A 60 -21.81 0.66 59.97
C SER A 60 -22.97 0.89 60.96
N ILE A 61 -22.68 0.98 62.27
CA ILE A 61 -23.70 1.11 63.33
C ILE A 61 -24.38 2.50 63.33
N ALA A 62 -23.66 3.55 62.95
CA ALA A 62 -24.20 4.91 62.82
C ALA A 62 -25.08 5.04 61.57
N ALA A 63 -24.67 4.41 60.47
CA ALA A 63 -25.43 4.37 59.22
C ALA A 63 -26.74 3.57 59.37
N THR A 64 -26.73 2.44 60.09
CA THR A 64 -27.96 1.66 60.37
C THR A 64 -28.98 2.45 61.18
N ARG A 65 -28.55 3.27 62.16
CA ARG A 65 -29.44 4.13 62.95
C ARG A 65 -30.02 5.31 62.15
N LEU A 66 -29.28 5.83 61.17
CA LEU A 66 -29.74 6.91 60.28
C LEU A 66 -30.78 6.43 59.27
N LEU A 67 -30.55 5.25 58.66
CA LEU A 67 -31.47 4.64 57.70
C LEU A 67 -32.81 4.27 58.33
N ALA A 68 -32.80 3.79 59.59
CA ALA A 68 -34.02 3.50 60.34
C ALA A 68 -34.86 4.75 60.66
N ARG A 69 -34.23 5.92 60.80
CA ARG A 69 -34.92 7.20 61.08
C ARG A 69 -35.66 7.73 59.83
N GLU A 70 -35.17 7.42 58.64
CA GLU A 70 -35.76 7.81 57.34
C GLU A 70 -36.73 6.75 56.78
N GLY A 71 -37.12 5.74 57.58
CA GLY A 71 -38.08 4.70 57.17
C GLY A 71 -37.53 3.66 56.19
N LEU A 72 -36.21 3.61 55.98
CA LEU A 72 -35.56 2.68 55.07
C LEU A 72 -35.13 1.41 55.81
N ASN A 73 -35.62 0.25 55.34
CA ASN A 73 -35.27 -1.04 55.92
C ASN A 73 -33.83 -1.40 55.54
N ALA A 74 -32.91 -1.26 56.50
CA ALA A 74 -31.48 -1.51 56.32
C ALA A 74 -31.16 -2.94 55.85
N GLU A 75 -31.98 -3.94 56.23
CA GLU A 75 -31.79 -5.32 55.79
C GLU A 75 -32.23 -5.53 54.34
N GLN A 76 -33.27 -4.83 53.89
CA GLN A 76 -33.67 -4.83 52.48
C GLN A 76 -32.64 -4.10 51.62
N LEU A 77 -32.18 -2.93 52.07
CA LEU A 77 -31.13 -2.17 51.38
C LEU A 77 -29.82 -2.96 51.28
N ALA A 78 -29.40 -3.65 52.36
CA ALA A 78 -28.21 -4.50 52.35
C ALA A 78 -28.37 -5.70 51.40
N ARG A 79 -29.57 -6.30 51.33
CA ARG A 79 -29.88 -7.36 50.35
C ARG A 79 -29.85 -6.83 48.92
N ASP A 80 -30.39 -5.63 48.68
CA ASP A 80 -30.42 -5.01 47.36
C ASP A 80 -29.01 -4.58 46.91
N LEU A 81 -28.20 -4.00 47.81
CA LEU A 81 -26.78 -3.70 47.58
C LEU A 81 -25.98 -4.96 47.28
N LYS A 82 -26.18 -6.03 48.05
CA LYS A 82 -25.51 -7.32 47.82
C LYS A 82 -25.93 -7.94 46.49
N SER A 83 -27.20 -7.77 46.09
CA SER A 83 -27.68 -8.20 44.77
C SER A 83 -27.10 -7.37 43.63
N PHE A 84 -26.87 -6.08 43.86
CA PHE A 84 -26.26 -5.17 42.91
C PHE A 84 -24.76 -5.46 42.75
N GLU A 85 -24.05 -5.70 43.84
CA GLU A 85 -22.64 -6.14 43.82
C GLU A 85 -22.45 -7.47 43.09
N LEU A 86 -23.36 -8.44 43.31
CA LEU A 86 -23.36 -9.71 42.58
C LEU A 86 -23.58 -9.51 41.08
N LYS A 87 -24.52 -8.65 40.68
CA LYS A 87 -24.75 -8.32 39.26
C LYS A 87 -23.57 -7.59 38.62
N VAL A 88 -22.95 -6.66 39.34
CA VAL A 88 -21.73 -5.96 38.87
C VAL A 88 -20.56 -6.93 38.72
N HIS A 89 -20.44 -7.92 39.61
CA HIS A 89 -19.43 -8.97 39.52
C HIS A 89 -19.62 -9.88 38.29
N GLU A 90 -20.87 -10.26 38.01
CA GLU A 90 -21.22 -11.08 36.86
C GLU A 90 -20.98 -10.34 35.53
N MET A 91 -21.36 -9.05 35.46
CA MET A 91 -21.03 -8.17 34.33
C MET A 91 -19.52 -7.96 34.15
N ALA A 92 -18.77 -7.77 35.23
CA ALA A 92 -17.32 -7.57 35.17
C ALA A 92 -16.58 -8.85 34.72
N MET A 93 -17.01 -10.03 35.18
CA MET A 93 -16.49 -11.31 34.69
C MET A 93 -16.81 -11.51 33.21
N LEU A 94 -18.07 -11.29 32.79
CA LEU A 94 -18.46 -11.42 31.39
C LEU A 94 -17.65 -10.48 30.49
N SER A 95 -17.44 -9.23 30.92
CA SER A 95 -16.62 -8.26 30.21
C SER A 95 -15.14 -8.68 30.16
N ALA A 96 -14.58 -9.22 31.25
CA ALA A 96 -13.21 -9.69 31.27
C ALA A 96 -13.00 -10.96 30.41
N VAL A 97 -13.97 -11.86 30.38
CA VAL A 97 -13.97 -13.04 29.51
C VAL A 97 -14.12 -12.62 28.04
N GLN A 98 -15.00 -11.67 27.73
CA GLN A 98 -15.13 -11.11 26.38
C GLN A 98 -13.85 -10.42 25.92
N GLU A 99 -13.21 -9.60 26.77
CA GLU A 99 -11.96 -8.94 26.39
C GLU A 99 -10.82 -9.95 26.23
N ALA A 100 -10.71 -10.95 27.11
CA ALA A 100 -9.71 -12.01 26.98
C ALA A 100 -9.93 -12.89 25.74
N GLN A 101 -11.18 -13.20 25.38
CA GLN A 101 -11.49 -13.91 24.13
C GLN A 101 -11.16 -13.07 22.89
N LYS A 102 -11.43 -11.77 22.94
CA LYS A 102 -11.11 -10.82 21.87
C LYS A 102 -9.60 -10.63 21.68
N ASP A 103 -8.84 -10.57 22.77
CA ASP A 103 -7.38 -10.48 22.73
C ASP A 103 -6.75 -11.78 22.22
N ASN A 104 -7.29 -12.94 22.61
CA ASN A 104 -6.85 -14.23 22.06
C ASN A 104 -7.16 -14.34 20.56
N LEU A 105 -8.37 -13.95 20.12
CA LEU A 105 -8.74 -13.93 18.70
C LEU A 105 -7.87 -12.97 17.90
N ARG A 106 -7.56 -11.79 18.46
CA ARG A 106 -6.60 -10.85 17.86
C ARG A 106 -5.22 -11.47 17.76
N SER A 107 -4.68 -12.05 18.83
CA SER A 107 -3.34 -12.67 18.79
C SER A 107 -3.26 -13.84 17.81
N PHE A 108 -4.34 -14.62 17.69
CA PHE A 108 -4.43 -15.73 16.74
C PHE A 108 -4.55 -15.21 15.30
N ASN A 109 -5.33 -14.15 15.08
CA ASN A 109 -5.41 -13.49 13.78
C ASN A 109 -4.06 -12.87 13.40
N ASP A 110 -3.40 -12.13 14.29
CA ASP A 110 -2.07 -11.55 14.08
C ASP A 110 -1.01 -12.64 13.82
N TYR A 111 -1.13 -13.80 14.49
CA TYR A 111 -0.28 -14.97 14.25
C TYR A 111 -0.54 -15.62 12.88
N MET A 112 -1.81 -15.88 12.55
CA MET A 112 -2.18 -16.43 11.23
C MET A 112 -1.76 -15.49 10.11
N MET A 113 -1.85 -14.19 10.31
CA MET A 113 -1.47 -13.15 9.34
C MET A 113 0.05 -12.92 9.24
N SER A 114 0.80 -13.18 10.31
CA SER A 114 2.28 -13.13 10.29
C SER A 114 2.92 -14.41 9.74
N VAL A 115 2.25 -15.55 9.86
CA VAL A 115 2.72 -16.85 9.34
C VAL A 115 2.29 -17.08 7.89
N LEU A 116 1.11 -16.58 7.51
CA LEU A 116 0.62 -16.61 6.14
C LEU A 116 0.66 -15.17 5.63
N GLU A 117 1.73 -14.74 4.98
CA GLU A 117 1.71 -13.48 4.22
C GLU A 117 0.49 -13.51 3.28
N PRO A 118 -0.64 -12.84 3.60
CA PRO A 118 -1.91 -13.23 3.02
C PRO A 118 -1.93 -12.89 1.53
N ALA A 119 -1.38 -11.74 1.17
CA ALA A 119 -1.23 -11.32 -0.22
C ALA A 119 -0.32 -12.27 -1.03
N ALA A 120 0.73 -12.84 -0.43
CA ALA A 120 1.58 -13.83 -1.11
C ALA A 120 0.84 -15.16 -1.28
N ALA A 121 0.08 -15.60 -0.27
CA ALA A 121 -0.74 -16.80 -0.34
C ALA A 121 -1.81 -16.69 -1.44
N PHE A 122 -2.56 -15.58 -1.50
CA PHE A 122 -3.57 -15.35 -2.54
C PHE A 122 -2.96 -15.28 -3.94
N ARG A 123 -1.83 -14.57 -4.10
CA ARG A 123 -1.08 -14.56 -5.37
C ARG A 123 -0.74 -15.98 -5.83
N ASN A 124 -0.15 -16.79 -4.94
CA ASN A 124 0.25 -18.16 -5.27
C ASN A 124 -0.94 -19.05 -5.66
N VAL A 125 -2.11 -18.84 -5.05
CA VAL A 125 -3.35 -19.53 -5.43
C VAL A 125 -3.75 -19.18 -6.86
N TYR A 126 -3.79 -17.89 -7.21
CA TYR A 126 -4.11 -17.45 -8.59
C TYR A 126 -3.10 -17.95 -9.62
N ASP A 127 -1.79 -17.92 -9.30
CA ASP A 127 -0.73 -18.47 -10.15
C ASP A 127 -0.93 -19.97 -10.40
N SER A 128 -1.25 -20.74 -9.36
CA SER A 128 -1.44 -22.19 -9.44
C SER A 128 -2.67 -22.59 -10.25
N LEU A 129 -3.75 -21.80 -10.17
CA LEU A 129 -5.02 -22.11 -10.82
C LEU A 129 -5.06 -21.65 -12.29
N LYS A 130 -4.08 -20.87 -12.77
CA LYS A 130 -4.05 -20.32 -14.14
C LYS A 130 -5.39 -19.69 -14.57
N LEU A 131 -6.11 -19.07 -13.62
CA LEU A 131 -7.43 -18.47 -13.84
C LEU A 131 -7.41 -17.32 -14.86
N ASP A 132 -6.22 -16.85 -15.24
CA ASP A 132 -5.97 -15.76 -16.17
C ASP A 132 -6.11 -16.14 -17.67
N SER A 133 -6.64 -17.31 -18.02
CA SER A 133 -6.65 -17.82 -19.41
C SER A 133 -7.67 -17.16 -20.37
N SER A 134 -8.36 -16.10 -19.96
CA SER A 134 -9.18 -15.29 -20.87
C SER A 134 -8.31 -14.20 -21.48
N GLY A 135 -7.77 -14.42 -22.69
CA GLY A 135 -6.99 -13.41 -23.43
C GLY A 135 -7.76 -12.15 -23.85
N ALA A 136 -9.00 -11.96 -23.37
CA ALA A 136 -9.86 -10.83 -23.70
C ALA A 136 -9.71 -9.62 -22.75
N LYS A 137 -9.28 -9.83 -21.49
CA LYS A 137 -9.16 -8.78 -20.46
C LYS A 137 -7.69 -8.36 -20.30
N SER A 138 -7.42 -7.06 -20.12
CA SER A 138 -6.05 -6.54 -19.99
C SER A 138 -5.51 -6.57 -18.56
N VAL A 139 -6.40 -6.63 -17.57
CA VAL A 139 -6.05 -6.74 -16.14
C VAL A 139 -6.73 -7.98 -15.57
N SER A 140 -5.94 -8.80 -14.87
CA SER A 140 -6.41 -9.95 -14.10
C SER A 140 -6.35 -9.68 -12.59
N MET A 141 -7.07 -10.48 -11.81
CA MET A 141 -6.97 -10.43 -10.35
C MET A 141 -5.56 -10.79 -9.87
N LEU A 142 -4.86 -11.70 -10.56
CA LEU A 142 -3.45 -11.98 -10.27
C LEU A 142 -2.59 -10.72 -10.43
N LYS A 143 -2.81 -9.91 -11.47
CA LYS A 143 -2.11 -8.62 -11.65
C LYS A 143 -2.42 -7.65 -10.50
N ILE A 144 -3.66 -7.62 -10.01
CA ILE A 144 -4.04 -6.83 -8.83
C ILE A 144 -3.32 -7.32 -7.58
N TRP A 145 -3.27 -8.63 -7.32
CA TRP A 145 -2.56 -9.18 -6.16
C TRP A 145 -1.05 -8.90 -6.20
N HIS A 146 -0.42 -8.98 -7.38
CA HIS A 146 0.95 -8.53 -7.57
C HIS A 146 1.15 -7.04 -7.24
N LEU A 147 0.18 -6.19 -7.58
CA LEU A 147 0.21 -4.77 -7.21
C LEU A 147 0.09 -4.58 -5.69
N ILE A 148 -0.84 -5.29 -5.03
CA ILE A 148 -0.99 -5.23 -3.57
C ILE A 148 0.32 -5.61 -2.87
N MET A 149 0.97 -6.70 -3.29
CA MET A 149 2.29 -7.09 -2.78
C MET A 149 3.34 -5.99 -2.95
N ALA A 150 3.42 -5.40 -4.15
CA ALA A 150 4.38 -4.35 -4.44
C ALA A 150 4.14 -3.08 -3.59
N LEU A 151 2.87 -2.71 -3.35
CA LEU A 151 2.49 -1.61 -2.47
C LEU A 151 2.97 -1.83 -1.04
N MET A 152 2.84 -3.06 -0.53
CA MET A 152 3.20 -3.41 0.84
C MET A 152 4.73 -3.45 1.04
N GLY A 153 5.47 -3.82 -0.02
CA GLY A 153 6.92 -3.74 -0.11
C GLY A 153 7.64 -4.81 0.72
N GLU A 154 8.55 -5.53 0.09
CA GLU A 154 9.22 -6.69 0.72
C GLU A 154 10.44 -6.31 1.61
N ASP A 155 10.89 -5.05 1.61
CA ASP A 155 12.13 -4.68 2.31
C ASP A 155 11.97 -3.50 3.31
N PRO A 156 11.96 -3.77 4.64
CA PRO A 156 11.86 -2.76 5.69
C PRO A 156 13.20 -2.05 5.98
N THR A 157 14.31 -2.49 5.40
CA THR A 157 15.67 -2.07 5.84
C THR A 157 16.11 -0.69 5.33
N VAL A 158 15.45 -0.14 4.30
CA VAL A 158 15.91 1.09 3.58
C VAL A 158 15.21 2.38 4.04
N ARG A 159 14.07 2.31 4.75
CA ARG A 159 13.08 3.42 4.77
C ARG A 159 12.96 4.17 6.10
N ARG A 160 14.05 4.74 6.64
CA ARG A 160 13.96 5.53 7.90
C ARG A 160 13.35 6.94 7.75
N ASN A 161 13.33 7.52 6.54
CA ASN A 161 12.90 8.93 6.33
C ASN A 161 11.81 9.12 5.26
N ILE A 162 11.16 8.06 4.78
CA ILE A 162 10.14 8.15 3.71
C ILE A 162 8.75 8.01 4.32
N SER A 163 7.83 8.91 3.98
CA SER A 163 6.44 8.81 4.46
C SER A 163 5.80 7.50 3.98
N LYS A 164 4.85 6.99 4.77
CA LYS A 164 4.11 5.77 4.44
C LYS A 164 3.42 5.86 3.08
N ARG A 165 2.88 7.04 2.77
CA ARG A 165 2.29 7.39 1.49
C ARG A 165 3.29 7.30 0.34
N MET A 166 4.47 7.91 0.46
CA MET A 166 5.48 7.84 -0.59
C MET A 166 6.04 6.43 -0.77
N SER A 167 6.12 5.65 0.31
CA SER A 167 6.44 4.23 0.27
C SER A 167 5.45 3.44 -0.62
N LEU A 168 4.15 3.74 -0.54
CA LEU A 168 3.13 3.15 -1.42
C LEU A 168 3.33 3.57 -2.89
N VAL A 169 3.59 4.85 -3.14
CA VAL A 169 3.89 5.37 -4.50
C VAL A 169 5.09 4.63 -5.12
N MET A 170 6.15 4.42 -4.35
CA MET A 170 7.32 3.64 -4.80
C MET A 170 6.94 2.18 -5.13
N GLY A 171 6.07 1.56 -4.32
CA GLY A 171 5.55 0.22 -4.59
C GLY A 171 4.75 0.13 -5.89
N ALA A 172 3.84 1.07 -6.12
CA ALA A 172 3.08 1.17 -7.36
C ALA A 172 4.00 1.38 -8.58
N ARG A 173 5.02 2.25 -8.44
CA ARG A 173 6.01 2.48 -9.50
C ARG A 173 6.78 1.21 -9.85
N ARG A 174 7.27 0.46 -8.84
CA ARG A 174 7.97 -0.83 -9.04
C ARG A 174 7.10 -1.86 -9.73
N HIS A 175 5.82 -1.97 -9.35
CA HIS A 175 4.89 -2.86 -10.03
C HIS A 175 4.81 -2.57 -11.53
N LEU A 176 4.70 -1.28 -11.88
CA LEU A 176 4.68 -0.85 -13.28
C LEU A 176 6.01 -1.11 -13.99
N GLU A 177 7.14 -0.95 -13.30
CA GLU A 177 8.49 -1.25 -13.81
C GLU A 177 8.64 -2.73 -14.17
N CYS A 178 8.32 -3.64 -13.24
CA CYS A 178 8.33 -5.08 -13.48
C CYS A 178 7.38 -5.48 -14.63
N GLY A 179 6.21 -4.85 -14.72
CA GLY A 179 5.28 -5.08 -15.82
C GLY A 179 5.87 -4.70 -17.18
N HIS A 180 6.64 -3.62 -17.25
CA HIS A 180 7.29 -3.19 -18.49
C HIS A 180 8.54 -3.99 -18.81
N GLU A 181 9.27 -4.45 -17.80
CA GLU A 181 10.36 -5.43 -17.97
C GLU A 181 9.84 -6.69 -18.67
N LYS A 182 8.73 -7.25 -18.18
CA LYS A 182 8.07 -8.40 -18.81
C LYS A 182 7.69 -8.11 -20.27
N TYR A 183 7.07 -6.95 -20.53
CA TYR A 183 6.73 -6.52 -21.90
C TYR A 183 7.97 -6.43 -22.81
N VAL A 184 9.07 -5.86 -22.31
CA VAL A 184 10.34 -5.78 -23.05
C VAL A 184 10.85 -7.18 -23.40
N MET A 185 10.81 -8.10 -22.45
CA MET A 185 11.24 -9.49 -22.66
C MET A 185 10.33 -10.22 -23.66
N ASP A 186 9.02 -10.08 -23.55
CA ASP A 186 8.04 -10.67 -24.47
C ASP A 186 8.23 -10.12 -25.91
N MET A 187 8.56 -8.83 -26.03
CA MET A 187 8.87 -8.21 -27.33
C MET A 187 10.15 -8.78 -27.95
N ILE A 188 11.19 -8.97 -27.15
CA ILE A 188 12.46 -9.59 -27.59
C ILE A 188 12.22 -11.04 -28.04
N GLN A 189 11.46 -11.81 -27.26
CA GLN A 189 11.18 -13.22 -27.54
C GLN A 189 10.30 -13.40 -28.79
N SER A 190 9.38 -12.47 -29.06
CA SER A 190 8.55 -12.48 -30.27
C SER A 190 9.29 -12.01 -31.53
N HIS A 191 10.43 -11.32 -31.39
CA HIS A 191 11.22 -10.79 -32.51
C HIS A 191 12.73 -11.10 -32.40
N PRO A 192 13.15 -12.37 -32.23
CA PRO A 192 14.52 -12.73 -31.86
C PRO A 192 15.56 -12.31 -32.91
N ALA A 193 15.22 -12.42 -34.20
CA ALA A 193 16.11 -12.04 -35.30
C ALA A 193 16.40 -10.53 -35.32
N GLN A 194 15.43 -9.70 -34.98
CA GLN A 194 15.57 -8.25 -34.93
C GLN A 194 16.25 -7.79 -33.64
N ALA A 195 15.91 -8.43 -32.53
CA ALA A 195 16.50 -8.16 -31.21
C ALA A 195 18.02 -8.36 -31.23
N ALA A 196 18.49 -9.41 -31.93
CA ALA A 196 19.89 -9.79 -32.02
C ALA A 196 20.59 -9.83 -30.64
N LEU A 197 19.88 -10.29 -29.61
CA LEU A 197 20.38 -10.32 -28.23
C LEU A 197 21.54 -11.32 -28.06
N GLY A 198 21.52 -12.43 -28.83
CA GLY A 198 22.52 -13.49 -28.76
C GLY A 198 22.58 -14.13 -27.37
N GLY A 199 23.78 -14.46 -26.89
CA GLY A 199 24.03 -15.01 -25.55
C GLY A 199 24.23 -13.95 -24.45
N ALA A 200 23.93 -12.68 -24.71
CA ALA A 200 24.16 -11.61 -23.75
C ALA A 200 23.15 -11.65 -22.59
N VAL A 201 23.64 -11.55 -21.35
CA VAL A 201 22.81 -11.70 -20.12
C VAL A 201 22.55 -10.38 -19.36
N GLY A 202 23.11 -9.27 -19.83
CA GLY A 202 23.02 -7.96 -19.15
C GLY A 202 21.73 -7.19 -19.42
N ASN A 203 21.26 -6.45 -18.42
CA ASN A 203 20.05 -5.61 -18.49
C ASN A 203 20.13 -4.56 -19.60
N LEU A 204 21.24 -3.80 -19.66
CA LEU A 204 21.46 -2.85 -20.74
C LEU A 204 21.41 -3.51 -22.14
N GLN A 205 21.88 -4.74 -22.28
CA GLN A 205 21.83 -5.45 -23.57
C GLN A 205 20.39 -5.86 -23.94
N ARG A 206 19.55 -6.21 -22.96
CA ARG A 206 18.10 -6.39 -23.17
C ARG A 206 17.46 -5.10 -23.68
N ILE A 207 17.78 -3.95 -23.07
CA ILE A 207 17.26 -2.65 -23.52
C ILE A 207 17.74 -2.31 -24.93
N ARG A 208 19.01 -2.55 -25.27
CA ARG A 208 19.52 -2.33 -26.63
C ARG A 208 18.85 -3.24 -27.65
N ALA A 209 18.63 -4.51 -27.33
CA ALA A 209 17.89 -5.44 -28.18
C ALA A 209 16.45 -4.97 -28.41
N PHE A 210 15.78 -4.47 -27.38
CA PHE A 210 14.47 -3.86 -27.50
C PHE A 210 14.48 -2.59 -28.37
N LEU A 211 15.51 -1.74 -28.24
CA LEU A 211 15.66 -0.54 -29.08
C LEU A 211 15.89 -0.89 -30.55
N ARG A 212 16.61 -1.98 -30.87
CA ARG A 212 16.74 -2.45 -32.27
C ARG A 212 15.40 -2.76 -32.90
N ILE A 213 14.49 -3.37 -32.15
CA ILE A 213 13.12 -3.65 -32.63
C ILE A 213 12.37 -2.34 -32.84
N ARG A 214 12.39 -1.43 -31.85
CA ARG A 214 11.59 -0.20 -31.87
C ARG A 214 12.08 0.87 -32.84
N LEU A 215 13.39 0.91 -33.09
CA LEU A 215 14.04 1.95 -33.90
C LEU A 215 14.58 1.40 -35.23
N ARG A 216 14.12 0.21 -35.64
CA ARG A 216 14.57 -0.48 -36.85
C ARG A 216 14.63 0.41 -38.09
N ASP A 217 13.62 1.26 -38.27
CA ASP A 217 13.46 2.07 -39.48
C ASP A 217 14.15 3.44 -39.40
N TYR A 218 14.82 3.74 -38.27
CA TYR A 218 15.46 5.03 -38.06
C TYR A 218 16.90 5.06 -38.59
N GLY A 219 17.57 3.92 -38.67
CA GLY A 219 18.96 3.80 -39.17
C GLY A 219 19.86 3.01 -38.22
N VAL A 220 21.18 3.12 -38.43
CA VAL A 220 22.17 2.45 -37.58
C VAL A 220 22.22 3.13 -36.21
N LEU A 221 22.05 2.35 -35.15
CA LEU A 221 22.09 2.83 -33.77
C LEU A 221 23.54 2.98 -33.29
N ASP A 222 23.78 3.93 -32.40
CA ASP A 222 25.10 4.25 -31.80
C ASP A 222 25.86 3.03 -31.27
N PHE A 223 25.17 2.10 -30.59
CA PHE A 223 25.79 0.89 -30.03
C PHE A 223 26.02 -0.24 -31.05
N ASP A 224 25.53 -0.10 -32.29
CA ASP A 224 25.76 -1.04 -33.40
C ASP A 224 26.71 -0.47 -34.48
N ALA A 225 27.12 0.79 -34.32
CA ALA A 225 27.96 1.49 -35.30
C ALA A 225 29.41 0.99 -35.26
N SER A 226 29.89 0.43 -36.36
CA SER A 226 31.28 -0.01 -36.53
C SER A 226 32.15 0.97 -37.34
N ASP A 227 31.57 1.76 -38.24
CA ASP A 227 32.28 2.78 -39.03
C ASP A 227 31.50 4.10 -39.11
N VAL A 228 31.90 5.07 -38.28
CA VAL A 228 31.23 6.37 -38.06
C VAL A 228 31.36 7.32 -39.27
N ARG A 229 32.18 6.97 -40.28
CA ARG A 229 32.58 7.91 -41.35
C ARG A 229 31.55 8.09 -42.46
N ARG A 230 30.66 7.13 -42.71
CA ARG A 230 29.68 7.19 -43.82
C ARG A 230 28.36 7.86 -43.44
N GLN A 231 27.87 7.59 -42.23
CA GLN A 231 26.68 8.21 -41.67
C GLN A 231 26.82 8.24 -40.14
N PRO A 232 26.62 9.38 -39.47
CA PRO A 232 26.63 9.41 -38.02
C PRO A 232 25.50 8.52 -37.50
N PRO A 233 25.78 7.61 -36.56
CA PRO A 233 24.76 6.75 -36.02
C PRO A 233 23.75 7.57 -35.18
N ILE A 234 22.58 7.00 -34.98
CA ILE A 234 21.57 7.60 -34.12
C ILE A 234 22.02 7.44 -32.68
N ASP A 235 22.24 8.56 -32.00
CA ASP A 235 22.45 8.60 -30.57
C ASP A 235 21.17 8.14 -29.85
N THR A 236 21.28 7.07 -29.07
CA THR A 236 20.15 6.50 -28.34
C THR A 236 20.27 6.71 -26.83
N THR A 237 21.17 7.60 -26.38
CA THR A 237 21.45 7.84 -24.95
C THR A 237 20.18 8.05 -24.13
N TRP A 238 19.29 8.96 -24.57
CA TRP A 238 18.08 9.29 -23.81
C TRP A 238 17.04 8.17 -23.80
N GLN A 239 16.97 7.40 -24.90
CA GLN A 239 16.11 6.22 -25.04
C GLN A 239 16.61 5.10 -24.11
N GLN A 240 17.92 4.85 -24.09
CA GLN A 240 18.54 3.88 -23.19
C GLN A 240 18.29 4.25 -21.72
N ILE A 241 18.54 5.50 -21.31
CA ILE A 241 18.27 5.96 -19.93
C ILE A 241 16.79 5.81 -19.57
N TYR A 242 15.89 6.27 -20.45
CA TYR A 242 14.45 6.21 -20.19
C TYR A 242 13.95 4.78 -20.02
N PHE A 243 14.33 3.86 -20.91
CA PHE A 243 13.84 2.48 -20.84
C PHE A 243 14.52 1.67 -19.73
N CYS A 244 15.77 1.97 -19.37
CA CYS A 244 16.36 1.43 -18.14
C CYS A 244 15.57 1.89 -16.90
N LEU A 245 15.23 3.18 -16.81
CA LEU A 245 14.40 3.69 -15.70
C LEU A 245 13.01 3.06 -15.69
N ARG A 246 12.36 2.95 -16.87
CA ARG A 246 11.01 2.39 -17.04
C ARG A 246 10.91 0.91 -16.67
N THR A 247 12.01 0.18 -16.68
CA THR A 247 12.12 -1.24 -16.31
C THR A 247 12.69 -1.45 -14.91
N GLY A 248 13.04 -0.38 -14.18
CA GLY A 248 13.66 -0.48 -12.86
C GLY A 248 15.17 -0.80 -12.88
N TYR A 249 15.80 -0.82 -14.04
CA TYR A 249 17.25 -1.00 -14.22
C TYR A 249 18.03 0.28 -13.89
N TYR A 250 17.92 0.73 -12.64
CA TYR A 250 18.44 2.02 -12.19
C TYR A 250 19.97 2.14 -12.32
N ASP A 251 20.71 1.07 -12.04
CA ASP A 251 22.18 1.09 -12.16
C ASP A 251 22.63 1.19 -13.62
N ASP A 252 21.99 0.46 -14.54
CA ASP A 252 22.24 0.59 -15.98
C ASP A 252 21.90 2.00 -16.49
N ALA A 253 20.80 2.60 -16.01
CA ALA A 253 20.43 3.97 -16.36
C ALA A 253 21.51 4.99 -15.93
N ARG A 254 22.07 4.83 -14.72
CA ARG A 254 23.17 5.67 -14.21
C ARG A 254 24.42 5.51 -15.05
N GLU A 255 24.78 4.29 -15.42
CA GLU A 255 25.99 4.03 -16.19
C GLU A 255 25.90 4.61 -17.60
N VAL A 256 24.75 4.48 -18.28
CA VAL A 256 24.52 5.14 -19.58
C VAL A 256 24.62 6.65 -19.45
N ALA A 257 23.99 7.24 -18.43
CA ALA A 257 24.05 8.69 -18.21
C ALA A 257 25.48 9.19 -18.00
N ARG A 258 26.28 8.46 -17.22
CA ARG A 258 27.67 8.79 -16.87
C ARG A 258 28.63 8.68 -18.06
N THR A 259 28.42 7.67 -18.92
CA THR A 259 29.32 7.38 -20.05
C THR A 259 29.08 8.25 -21.27
N SER A 260 27.84 8.75 -21.44
CA SER A 260 27.50 9.60 -22.58
C SER A 260 27.74 11.08 -22.30
N ARG A 261 28.40 11.76 -23.24
CA ARG A 261 28.70 13.20 -23.14
C ARG A 261 27.45 14.06 -23.15
N VAL A 262 26.40 13.65 -23.88
CA VAL A 262 25.17 14.46 -24.02
C VAL A 262 24.32 14.48 -22.75
N SER A 263 24.52 13.52 -21.85
CA SER A 263 23.80 13.38 -20.57
C SER A 263 24.64 13.78 -19.34
N GLN A 264 25.83 14.36 -19.54
CA GLN A 264 26.75 14.68 -18.45
C GLN A 264 26.12 15.58 -17.38
N GLN A 265 25.35 16.60 -17.79
CA GLN A 265 24.65 17.51 -16.86
C GLN A 265 23.45 16.84 -16.16
N PHE A 266 22.86 15.81 -16.77
CA PHE A 266 21.74 15.07 -16.22
C PHE A 266 22.16 14.00 -15.20
N THR A 267 23.40 13.50 -15.31
CA THR A 267 23.96 12.46 -14.46
C THR A 267 23.79 12.72 -12.95
N PRO A 268 24.18 13.88 -12.39
CA PRO A 268 24.01 14.13 -10.95
C PRO A 268 22.53 14.17 -10.53
N LEU A 269 21.66 14.72 -11.38
CA LEU A 269 20.22 14.81 -11.12
C LEU A 269 19.59 13.41 -11.06
N LEU A 270 19.93 12.55 -12.03
CA LEU A 270 19.44 11.17 -12.07
C LEU A 270 19.95 10.36 -10.89
N ALA A 271 21.22 10.53 -10.52
CA ALA A 271 21.82 9.82 -9.39
C ALA A 271 21.09 10.15 -8.09
N GLU A 272 20.78 11.42 -7.82
CA GLU A 272 20.02 11.85 -6.65
C GLU A 272 18.59 11.30 -6.65
N TRP A 273 17.89 11.36 -7.78
CA TRP A 273 16.54 10.81 -7.90
C TRP A 273 16.52 9.31 -7.57
N ILE A 274 17.52 8.54 -8.05
CA ILE A 274 17.61 7.10 -7.78
C ILE A 274 17.93 6.83 -6.31
N THR A 275 18.93 7.50 -5.74
CA THR A 275 19.39 7.21 -4.36
C THR A 275 18.36 7.56 -3.30
N THR A 276 17.49 8.53 -3.57
CA THR A 276 16.44 8.97 -2.66
C THR A 276 15.07 8.37 -2.97
N GLY A 277 15.00 7.40 -3.90
CA GLY A 277 13.77 6.68 -4.21
C GLY A 277 12.75 7.48 -5.02
N GLY A 278 13.18 8.54 -5.70
CA GLY A 278 12.35 9.42 -6.54
C GLY A 278 12.07 10.79 -5.92
N MET A 279 12.62 11.04 -4.73
CA MET A 279 12.67 12.37 -4.15
C MET A 279 13.85 13.14 -4.77
N VAL A 280 13.87 14.46 -4.67
CA VAL A 280 15.04 15.28 -5.04
C VAL A 280 15.02 16.55 -4.22
N SER A 281 16.18 17.15 -4.02
CA SER A 281 16.33 18.48 -3.45
C SER A 281 15.63 19.56 -4.31
N PRO A 282 15.21 20.68 -3.70
CA PRO A 282 14.66 21.82 -4.44
C PRO A 282 15.60 22.33 -5.53
N GLU A 283 16.92 22.29 -5.29
CA GLU A 283 17.95 22.72 -6.23
C GLU A 283 17.98 21.81 -7.47
N THR A 284 17.97 20.50 -7.28
CA THR A 284 17.93 19.52 -8.37
C THR A 284 16.62 19.60 -9.16
N ALA A 285 15.48 19.78 -8.47
CA ALA A 285 14.19 19.99 -9.11
C ALA A 285 14.16 21.28 -9.96
N ALA A 286 14.74 22.38 -9.45
CA ALA A 286 14.83 23.65 -10.17
C ALA A 286 15.73 23.55 -11.41
N ALA A 287 16.90 22.92 -11.29
CA ALA A 287 17.82 22.69 -12.41
C ALA A 287 17.16 21.86 -13.52
N ALA A 288 16.45 20.79 -13.16
CA ALA A 288 15.69 19.98 -14.11
C ALA A 288 14.53 20.76 -14.76
N SER A 289 13.85 21.61 -13.98
CA SER A 289 12.77 22.49 -14.49
C SER A 289 13.29 23.48 -15.52
N GLU A 290 14.42 24.13 -15.26
CA GLU A 290 15.04 25.08 -16.19
C GLU A 290 15.42 24.41 -17.51
N GLU A 291 16.01 23.22 -17.44
CA GLU A 291 16.38 22.45 -18.63
C GLU A 291 15.13 21.96 -19.41
N CYS A 292 14.07 21.53 -18.72
CA CYS A 292 12.78 21.24 -19.34
C CYS A 292 12.25 22.45 -20.13
N GLU A 293 12.28 23.65 -19.56
CA GLU A 293 11.81 24.83 -20.26
C GLU A 293 12.70 25.18 -21.46
N LYS A 294 14.02 25.02 -21.35
CA LYS A 294 14.94 25.19 -22.48
C LYS A 294 14.59 24.23 -23.61
N ILE A 295 14.36 22.95 -23.30
CA ILE A 295 13.96 21.92 -24.27
C ILE A 295 12.63 22.30 -24.93
N LEU A 296 11.62 22.70 -24.17
CA LEU A 296 10.30 23.08 -24.71
C LEU A 296 10.33 24.33 -25.59
N ARG A 297 11.36 25.18 -25.47
CA ARG A 297 11.61 26.32 -26.38
C ARG A 297 12.34 25.91 -27.66
N MET A 298 12.87 24.69 -27.76
CA MET A 298 13.56 24.21 -28.96
C MET A 298 12.54 23.82 -30.03
N VAL A 299 12.49 24.61 -31.09
CA VAL A 299 11.58 24.47 -32.21
C VAL A 299 12.40 24.41 -33.50
N ASP A 300 12.01 23.56 -34.44
CA ASP A 300 12.65 23.47 -35.76
C ASP A 300 12.35 24.73 -36.61
N ARG A 301 12.95 24.78 -37.80
CA ARG A 301 12.79 25.90 -38.75
C ARG A 301 11.33 26.12 -39.21
N VAL A 302 10.45 25.14 -39.01
CA VAL A 302 9.05 25.14 -39.44
C VAL A 302 8.11 25.34 -38.25
N GLY A 303 8.64 25.63 -37.06
CA GLY A 303 7.80 25.85 -35.88
C GLY A 303 7.38 24.56 -35.17
N ARG A 304 7.94 23.39 -35.51
CA ARG A 304 7.60 22.10 -34.89
C ARG A 304 8.58 21.73 -33.76
N PRO A 305 8.13 21.01 -32.73
CA PRO A 305 9.01 20.43 -31.71
C PRO A 305 10.18 19.65 -32.33
N SER A 306 11.42 20.10 -32.08
CA SER A 306 12.66 19.45 -32.57
C SER A 306 13.41 18.69 -31.48
N TYR A 307 12.81 18.53 -30.32
CA TYR A 307 13.47 17.97 -29.15
C TYR A 307 13.27 16.46 -29.00
N ASP A 308 14.21 15.81 -28.33
CA ASP A 308 14.08 14.42 -27.91
C ASP A 308 13.01 14.30 -26.81
N LYS A 309 11.94 13.56 -27.10
CA LYS A 309 10.82 13.36 -26.17
C LYS A 309 11.24 12.60 -24.90
N LYS A 310 12.21 11.68 -24.99
CA LYS A 310 12.72 10.94 -23.83
C LYS A 310 13.56 11.84 -22.94
N LYS A 311 14.38 12.73 -23.52
CA LYS A 311 15.08 13.78 -22.76
C LYS A 311 14.10 14.65 -21.99
N LEU A 312 13.04 15.13 -22.65
CA LEU A 312 12.00 15.94 -22.01
C LEU A 312 11.32 15.21 -20.85
N LEU A 313 10.88 13.97 -21.07
CA LEU A 313 10.20 13.17 -20.03
C LEU A 313 11.10 12.93 -18.81
N LEU A 314 12.38 12.63 -19.03
CA LEU A 314 13.34 12.40 -17.96
C LEU A 314 13.55 13.65 -17.08
N HIS A 315 13.73 14.83 -17.70
CA HIS A 315 13.82 16.07 -16.95
C HIS A 315 12.49 16.42 -16.28
N ALA A 316 11.35 16.11 -16.90
CA ALA A 316 10.04 16.36 -16.30
C ALA A 316 9.83 15.50 -15.04
N ILE A 317 10.23 14.23 -15.07
CA ILE A 317 10.23 13.33 -13.89
C ILE A 317 11.04 13.93 -12.74
N ILE A 318 12.27 14.38 -13.00
CA ILE A 318 13.15 14.95 -11.96
C ILE A 318 12.61 16.31 -11.49
N SER A 319 12.08 17.12 -12.39
CA SER A 319 11.52 18.42 -12.02
C SER A 319 10.36 18.30 -11.05
N GLY A 320 9.49 17.30 -11.25
CA GLY A 320 8.21 17.18 -10.54
C GLY A 320 7.34 18.43 -10.63
N SER A 321 7.60 19.36 -11.56
CA SER A 321 6.91 20.65 -11.61
C SER A 321 5.51 20.48 -12.17
N ARG A 322 4.51 20.88 -11.38
CA ARG A 322 3.12 20.78 -11.80
C ARG A 322 2.83 21.51 -13.10
N ARG A 323 3.28 22.75 -13.22
CA ARG A 323 3.11 23.59 -14.41
C ARG A 323 3.71 22.94 -15.66
N LEU A 324 4.90 22.35 -15.54
CA LEU A 324 5.57 21.70 -16.68
C LEU A 324 4.86 20.42 -17.09
N ILE A 325 4.41 19.61 -16.13
CA ILE A 325 3.65 18.39 -16.39
C ILE A 325 2.32 18.72 -17.05
N ASP A 326 1.56 19.69 -16.53
CA ASP A 326 0.29 20.12 -17.11
C ASP A 326 0.46 20.69 -18.53
N ARG A 327 1.57 21.41 -18.78
CA ARG A 327 1.92 21.88 -20.12
C ARG A 327 2.25 20.72 -21.05
N LEU A 328 3.07 19.77 -20.61
CA LEU A 328 3.48 18.60 -21.40
C LEU A 328 2.26 17.75 -21.80
N LEU A 329 1.36 17.46 -20.87
CA LEU A 329 0.15 16.68 -21.13
C LEU A 329 -0.81 17.39 -22.10
N ARG A 330 -0.84 18.73 -22.07
CA ARG A 330 -1.66 19.54 -22.98
C ARG A 330 -1.06 19.63 -24.39
N GLU A 331 0.25 19.84 -24.50
CA GLU A 331 0.93 19.99 -25.79
C GLU A 331 1.16 18.65 -26.51
N LEU A 332 1.28 17.54 -25.75
CA LEU A 332 1.54 16.20 -26.27
C LEU A 332 0.52 15.18 -25.72
N PRO A 333 -0.78 15.28 -26.07
CA PRO A 333 -1.85 14.48 -25.48
C PRO A 333 -1.72 12.97 -25.75
N THR A 334 -0.96 12.57 -26.78
CA THR A 334 -0.69 11.18 -27.15
C THR A 334 0.74 10.73 -26.83
N ILE A 335 1.43 11.42 -25.91
CA ILE A 335 2.79 11.06 -25.52
C ILE A 335 2.87 9.68 -24.84
N PHE A 336 1.78 9.27 -24.17
CA PHE A 336 1.62 7.94 -23.58
C PHE A 336 0.55 7.17 -24.34
N ASN A 337 0.87 5.95 -24.75
CA ASN A 337 -0.04 5.09 -25.49
C ASN A 337 -0.84 4.15 -24.58
N THR A 338 -0.40 3.98 -23.32
CA THR A 338 -1.02 3.10 -22.34
C THR A 338 -1.25 3.85 -21.03
N ILE A 339 -2.25 3.40 -20.26
CA ILE A 339 -2.51 3.96 -18.93
C ILE A 339 -1.36 3.63 -17.97
N GLU A 340 -0.69 2.49 -18.14
CA GLU A 340 0.48 2.11 -17.36
C GLU A 340 1.67 3.04 -17.58
N ASP A 341 1.96 3.44 -18.82
CA ASP A 341 3.05 4.39 -19.10
C ASP A 341 2.74 5.79 -18.59
N PHE A 342 1.48 6.22 -18.68
CA PHE A 342 1.01 7.46 -18.07
C PHE A 342 1.18 7.43 -16.55
N LEU A 343 0.64 6.40 -15.88
CA LEU A 343 0.70 6.29 -14.42
C LEU A 343 2.15 6.14 -13.91
N TRP A 344 3.01 5.38 -14.61
CA TRP A 344 4.42 5.27 -14.23
C TRP A 344 5.12 6.62 -14.29
N PHE A 345 4.88 7.40 -15.35
CA PHE A 345 5.45 8.74 -15.47
C PHE A 345 4.96 9.65 -14.34
N MET A 346 3.65 9.69 -14.08
CA MET A 346 3.08 10.54 -13.04
C MET A 346 3.61 10.14 -11.65
N LEU A 347 3.58 8.85 -11.31
CA LEU A 347 4.11 8.35 -10.03
C LEU A 347 5.62 8.57 -9.87
N SER A 348 6.37 8.66 -10.96
CA SER A 348 7.79 9.02 -10.94
C SER A 348 8.02 10.52 -10.68
N ALA A 349 7.05 11.35 -11.04
CA ALA A 349 7.11 12.80 -10.92
C ALA A 349 6.42 13.38 -9.67
N VAL A 350 5.57 12.58 -9.00
CA VAL A 350 4.91 12.98 -7.74
C VAL A 350 5.94 13.30 -6.66
N ARG A 351 5.65 14.31 -5.83
CA ARG A 351 6.43 14.67 -4.65
C ARG A 351 5.59 14.59 -3.39
N ASP A 352 6.27 14.38 -2.27
CA ASP A 352 5.62 14.38 -0.96
C ASP A 352 5.40 15.82 -0.49
N SER A 353 4.14 16.23 -0.38
CA SER A 353 3.76 17.48 0.25
C SER A 353 3.73 17.24 1.76
N SER A 354 4.86 17.40 2.45
CA SER A 354 4.85 17.25 3.91
C SER A 354 3.92 18.30 4.54
N VAL A 355 3.05 17.86 5.44
CA VAL A 355 2.06 18.68 6.16
C VAL A 355 2.71 19.74 7.09
N GLY A 356 4.04 19.82 7.13
CA GLY A 356 4.81 20.74 7.99
C GLY A 356 5.42 21.95 7.30
N SER A 357 5.54 21.98 5.96
CA SER A 357 6.05 23.17 5.23
C SER A 357 4.92 24.12 4.86
N SER A 358 4.14 24.52 5.86
CA SER A 358 3.33 25.75 5.80
C SER A 358 4.23 26.98 6.02
N THR A 359 5.33 27.08 5.27
CA THR A 359 5.99 28.38 5.08
C THR A 359 5.32 29.02 3.87
N SER A 360 4.26 29.78 4.15
CA SER A 360 3.83 30.95 3.38
C SER A 360 4.38 31.05 1.95
N ALA A 361 3.80 30.31 1.01
CA ALA A 361 4.07 30.48 -0.42
C ALA A 361 2.75 30.61 -1.19
N ALA A 362 1.90 31.55 -0.75
CA ALA A 362 0.90 32.17 -1.61
C ALA A 362 1.53 33.09 -2.68
N LEU A 363 2.79 32.83 -3.07
CA LEU A 363 3.59 33.62 -4.01
C LEU A 363 4.47 32.66 -4.82
N ASN A 364 3.85 31.90 -5.74
CA ASN A 364 4.34 31.47 -7.06
C ASN A 364 3.66 30.16 -7.48
N ASP A 365 2.49 30.29 -8.12
CA ASP A 365 1.71 29.22 -8.76
C ASP A 365 2.56 28.34 -9.73
N GLY A 366 3.72 28.83 -10.18
CA GLY A 366 4.61 28.16 -11.14
C GLY A 366 5.65 27.18 -10.58
N LEU A 367 5.86 27.10 -9.26
CA LEU A 367 6.93 26.29 -8.62
C LEU A 367 6.40 25.15 -7.74
N SER A 368 5.08 25.00 -7.60
CA SER A 368 4.51 23.93 -6.78
C SER A 368 4.80 22.56 -7.41
N PRO A 369 5.31 21.59 -6.63
CA PRO A 369 5.50 20.24 -7.12
C PRO A 369 4.16 19.55 -7.36
N TYR A 370 4.14 18.61 -8.29
CA TYR A 370 2.97 17.79 -8.58
C TYR A 370 2.72 16.81 -7.43
N SER A 371 1.55 16.90 -6.81
CA SER A 371 1.18 16.06 -5.67
C SER A 371 0.42 14.80 -6.11
N LEU A 372 0.31 13.80 -5.24
CA LEU A 372 -0.55 12.64 -5.53
C LEU A 372 -2.03 13.04 -5.58
N GLU A 373 -2.44 14.04 -4.80
CA GLU A 373 -3.78 14.60 -4.81
C GLU A 373 -4.11 15.17 -6.19
N ASP A 374 -3.15 15.83 -6.85
CA ASP A 374 -3.30 16.31 -8.22
C ASP A 374 -3.53 15.14 -9.20
N LEU A 375 -2.80 14.03 -9.05
CA LEU A 375 -2.98 12.82 -9.85
C LEU A 375 -4.38 12.23 -9.64
N GLN A 376 -4.78 12.07 -8.38
CA GLN A 376 -6.09 11.52 -8.01
C GLN A 376 -7.21 12.40 -8.54
N ALA A 377 -7.10 13.72 -8.38
CA ALA A 377 -8.06 14.68 -8.92
C ALA A 377 -8.11 14.64 -10.45
N TYR A 378 -6.99 14.42 -11.14
CA TYR A 378 -6.98 14.25 -12.59
C TYR A 378 -7.72 12.97 -13.02
N LEU A 379 -7.42 11.83 -12.40
CA LEU A 379 -8.01 10.54 -12.75
C LEU A 379 -9.52 10.49 -12.44
N ASN A 380 -9.96 11.13 -11.36
CA ASN A 380 -11.35 11.13 -10.91
C ASN A 380 -12.26 12.04 -11.75
N LYS A 381 -11.73 12.78 -12.73
CA LYS A 381 -12.54 13.49 -13.74
C LYS A 381 -13.24 12.53 -14.70
N PHE A 382 -12.72 11.31 -14.83
CA PHE A 382 -13.24 10.30 -15.74
C PHE A 382 -14.04 9.26 -14.97
N GLU A 383 -15.22 8.91 -15.48
CA GLU A 383 -16.06 7.87 -14.90
C GLU A 383 -15.45 6.46 -15.05
N PRO A 384 -15.85 5.48 -14.23
CA PRO A 384 -15.35 4.10 -14.34
C PRO A 384 -15.52 3.47 -15.74
N SER A 385 -16.57 3.85 -16.47
CA SER A 385 -16.87 3.40 -17.84
C SER A 385 -15.76 3.76 -18.84
N TYR A 386 -15.11 4.91 -18.65
CA TYR A 386 -13.98 5.36 -19.47
C TYR A 386 -12.81 4.38 -19.42
N TYR A 387 -12.51 3.83 -18.25
CA TYR A 387 -11.41 2.90 -18.04
C TYR A 387 -11.77 1.46 -18.42
N THR A 388 -12.99 1.03 -18.11
CA THR A 388 -13.42 -0.37 -18.25
C THR A 388 -13.87 -0.74 -19.67
N LYS A 389 -13.71 0.16 -20.66
CA LYS A 389 -14.25 0.00 -22.02
C LYS A 389 -15.75 -0.36 -21.99
N ASN A 390 -16.52 0.38 -21.19
CA ASN A 390 -17.94 0.12 -20.90
C ASN A 390 -18.18 -1.28 -20.30
N GLY A 391 -17.38 -1.66 -19.29
CA GLY A 391 -17.55 -2.92 -18.55
C GLY A 391 -16.90 -4.16 -19.17
N LYS A 392 -16.31 -4.08 -20.38
CA LYS A 392 -15.61 -5.21 -21.02
C LYS A 392 -14.31 -5.60 -20.29
N ASP A 393 -13.71 -4.64 -19.59
CA ASP A 393 -12.46 -4.83 -18.85
C ASP A 393 -12.61 -4.29 -17.41
N PRO A 394 -13.41 -4.97 -16.57
CA PRO A 394 -13.92 -4.40 -15.31
C PRO A 394 -12.82 -4.11 -14.29
N LEU A 395 -11.72 -4.87 -14.31
CA LEU A 395 -10.62 -4.74 -13.34
C LEU A 395 -9.68 -3.56 -13.60
N VAL A 396 -9.76 -2.93 -14.78
CA VAL A 396 -8.89 -1.78 -15.12
C VAL A 396 -9.13 -0.61 -14.16
N TYR A 397 -10.38 -0.33 -13.78
CA TYR A 397 -10.67 0.81 -12.91
C TYR A 397 -10.18 0.60 -11.47
N PRO A 398 -10.46 -0.52 -10.78
CA PRO A 398 -9.80 -0.86 -9.51
C PRO A 398 -8.27 -0.79 -9.58
N TYR A 399 -7.69 -1.28 -10.67
CA TYR A 399 -6.25 -1.26 -10.87
C TYR A 399 -5.69 0.18 -10.95
N VAL A 400 -6.36 1.08 -11.67
CA VAL A 400 -6.02 2.52 -11.70
C VAL A 400 -6.17 3.18 -10.32
N LEU A 401 -7.22 2.84 -9.57
CA LEU A 401 -7.42 3.34 -8.20
C LEU A 401 -6.30 2.87 -7.27
N LEU A 402 -5.93 1.59 -7.31
CA LEU A 402 -4.83 1.03 -6.50
C LEU A 402 -3.48 1.66 -6.87
N LEU A 403 -3.18 1.83 -8.16
CA LEU A 403 -1.94 2.47 -8.61
C LEU A 403 -1.85 3.94 -8.18
N SER A 404 -2.97 4.65 -8.10
CA SER A 404 -3.06 6.02 -7.61
C SER A 404 -3.23 6.12 -6.09
N ILE A 405 -3.07 5.00 -5.38
CA ILE A 405 -3.17 4.89 -3.91
C ILE A 405 -4.55 5.30 -3.37
N GLN A 406 -5.59 5.20 -4.20
CA GLN A 406 -7.00 5.36 -3.81
C GLN A 406 -7.55 4.03 -3.28
N LEU A 407 -6.97 3.57 -2.18
CA LEU A 407 -7.13 2.21 -1.65
C LEU A 407 -8.59 1.87 -1.29
N LEU A 408 -9.24 2.72 -0.49
CA LEU A 408 -10.63 2.49 -0.07
C LEU A 408 -11.62 2.55 -1.25
N PRO A 409 -11.57 3.55 -2.14
CA PRO A 409 -12.36 3.53 -3.36
C PRO A 409 -12.17 2.26 -4.21
N ALA A 410 -10.95 1.73 -4.31
CA ALA A 410 -10.69 0.50 -5.04
C ALA A 410 -11.39 -0.72 -4.43
N VAL A 411 -11.30 -0.88 -3.10
CA VAL A 411 -11.97 -1.95 -2.35
C VAL A 411 -13.49 -1.86 -2.50
N ILE A 412 -14.06 -0.66 -2.29
CA ILE A 412 -15.51 -0.43 -2.45
C ILE A 412 -15.96 -0.67 -3.89
N HIS A 413 -15.11 -0.41 -4.87
CA HIS A 413 -15.43 -0.73 -6.25
C HIS A 413 -15.47 -2.26 -6.42
N LEU A 414 -14.39 -2.98 -6.07
CA LEU A 414 -14.32 -4.44 -6.20
C LEU A 414 -15.41 -5.19 -5.43
N SER A 415 -15.93 -4.62 -4.33
CA SER A 415 -17.01 -5.23 -3.56
C SER A 415 -18.37 -5.21 -4.26
N LYS A 416 -18.53 -4.36 -5.28
CA LYS A 416 -19.72 -4.38 -6.14
C LYS A 416 -19.61 -5.58 -7.08
N ASP A 417 -20.73 -6.24 -7.38
CA ASP A 417 -20.78 -7.30 -8.39
C ASP A 417 -20.51 -6.70 -9.79
N ILE A 418 -19.23 -6.57 -10.14
CA ILE A 418 -18.78 -5.99 -11.39
C ILE A 418 -18.32 -7.11 -12.33
N GLY A 419 -18.91 -7.15 -13.52
CA GLY A 419 -18.64 -8.18 -14.52
C GLY A 419 -19.26 -9.53 -14.14
N ASP A 420 -19.01 -10.54 -14.97
CA ASP A 420 -19.64 -11.87 -14.82
C ASP A 420 -19.07 -12.69 -13.66
N ASP A 421 -17.88 -12.35 -13.16
CA ASP A 421 -17.12 -13.21 -12.23
C ASP A 421 -17.35 -12.87 -10.73
N GLY A 422 -17.77 -11.64 -10.39
CA GLY A 422 -17.95 -11.16 -9.01
C GLY A 422 -16.67 -11.17 -8.16
N TYR A 423 -16.17 -10.00 -7.74
CA TYR A 423 -14.89 -9.87 -7.01
C TYR A 423 -15.06 -9.53 -5.51
N SER A 424 -16.24 -9.78 -4.95
CA SER A 424 -16.57 -9.43 -3.57
C SER A 424 -15.68 -10.13 -2.55
N VAL A 425 -15.34 -11.40 -2.77
CA VAL A 425 -14.42 -12.16 -1.93
C VAL A 425 -13.01 -11.55 -1.96
N ASP A 426 -12.46 -11.26 -3.14
CA ASP A 426 -11.16 -10.59 -3.26
C ASP A 426 -11.15 -9.23 -2.57
N SER A 427 -12.25 -8.46 -2.69
CA SER A 427 -12.36 -7.14 -2.06
C SER A 427 -12.19 -7.19 -0.54
N VAL A 428 -12.79 -8.20 0.12
CA VAL A 428 -12.67 -8.43 1.57
C VAL A 428 -11.24 -8.77 1.95
N HIS A 429 -10.59 -9.67 1.20
CA HIS A 429 -9.21 -10.06 1.48
C HIS A 429 -8.23 -8.91 1.26
N ILE A 430 -8.41 -8.12 0.21
CA ILE A 430 -7.63 -6.90 -0.03
C ILE A 430 -7.84 -5.92 1.13
N ALA A 431 -9.07 -5.72 1.61
CA ALA A 431 -9.35 -4.86 2.75
C ALA A 431 -8.63 -5.30 4.02
N ILE A 432 -8.61 -6.61 4.30
CA ILE A 432 -7.90 -7.20 5.45
C ILE A 432 -6.39 -6.93 5.34
N VAL A 433 -5.78 -7.19 4.18
CA VAL A 433 -4.35 -6.91 3.96
C VAL A 433 -4.03 -5.43 4.15
N LEU A 434 -4.83 -4.53 3.60
CA LEU A 434 -4.60 -3.10 3.73
C LEU A 434 -4.81 -2.58 5.17
N ALA A 435 -5.73 -3.19 5.93
CA ALA A 435 -5.93 -2.89 7.34
C ALA A 435 -4.72 -3.33 8.19
N ASP A 436 -4.18 -4.52 7.91
CA ASP A 436 -3.03 -5.09 8.60
C ASP A 436 -1.77 -4.22 8.43
N TYR A 437 -1.49 -3.78 7.20
CA TYR A 437 -0.41 -2.83 6.95
C TYR A 437 -0.68 -1.42 7.46
N GLY A 438 -1.85 -1.17 8.07
CA GLY A 438 -2.25 0.09 8.67
C GLY A 438 -2.34 1.24 7.66
N VAL A 439 -2.63 0.94 6.39
CA VAL A 439 -2.77 1.96 5.33
C VAL A 439 -4.21 2.45 5.19
N LEU A 440 -5.16 1.77 5.83
CA LEU A 440 -6.57 2.18 5.88
C LEU A 440 -6.92 3.14 7.04
N SER A 441 -5.95 3.65 7.81
CA SER A 441 -6.25 4.45 9.01
C SER A 441 -5.55 5.81 9.02
N GLU A 442 -6.12 6.83 8.34
CA GLU A 442 -5.97 8.24 8.72
C GLU A 442 -7.24 9.03 8.34
N GLY A 443 -8.24 9.01 9.22
CA GLY A 443 -9.27 10.05 9.28
C GLY A 443 -8.87 11.08 10.33
N SER A 444 -7.99 12.03 10.01
CA SER A 444 -7.72 13.18 10.87
C SER A 444 -8.86 14.20 10.74
N GLY A 445 -9.88 14.05 11.55
CA GLY A 445 -10.96 15.02 11.70
C GLY A 445 -11.68 14.79 13.01
N SER A 446 -11.50 15.71 13.96
CA SER A 446 -12.20 15.70 15.25
C SER A 446 -13.71 15.82 15.05
N GLY A 447 -14.42 14.70 15.09
CA GLY A 447 -15.88 14.64 15.05
C GLY A 447 -16.37 13.21 14.88
N GLN A 448 -16.87 12.61 15.97
CA GLN A 448 -17.50 11.28 16.06
C GLN A 448 -16.71 10.11 15.45
N LYS A 449 -16.04 9.37 16.33
CA LYS A 449 -15.45 8.05 16.06
C LYS A 449 -16.54 7.04 15.66
N MET A 450 -16.92 7.02 14.38
CA MET A 450 -17.52 5.86 13.72
C MET A 450 -16.39 5.17 12.97
N GLY A 451 -15.99 3.97 13.38
CA GLY A 451 -14.83 3.27 12.80
C GLY A 451 -15.04 2.99 11.31
N MET A 452 -14.04 3.19 10.47
CA MET A 452 -14.09 2.88 9.02
C MET A 452 -14.45 1.43 8.73
N MET A 453 -14.08 0.49 9.61
CA MET A 453 -14.53 -0.90 9.53
C MET A 453 -16.06 -1.01 9.62
N ASP A 454 -16.71 -0.13 10.36
CA ASP A 454 -18.15 -0.09 10.56
C ASP A 454 -18.89 0.42 9.30
N ALA A 455 -18.25 1.25 8.48
CA ALA A 455 -18.76 1.68 7.17
C ALA A 455 -18.55 0.60 6.09
N LEU A 456 -17.43 -0.13 6.15
CA LEU A 456 -17.14 -1.28 5.27
C LEU A 456 -18.07 -2.46 5.58
N LEU A 457 -18.29 -2.76 6.87
CA LEU A 457 -19.23 -3.79 7.32
C LEU A 457 -20.69 -3.45 6.97
N ARG A 458 -21.08 -2.17 6.97
CA ARG A 458 -22.42 -1.73 6.52
C ARG A 458 -22.63 -1.78 5.01
N HIS A 459 -21.56 -1.81 4.22
CA HIS A 459 -21.64 -1.96 2.76
C HIS A 459 -21.49 -3.41 2.29
N LEU A 460 -20.91 -4.27 3.13
CA LEU A 460 -20.74 -5.71 2.88
C LEU A 460 -21.84 -6.58 3.51
N ALA A 461 -22.61 -6.05 4.46
CA ALA A 461 -23.86 -6.61 4.97
C ALA A 461 -25.05 -6.06 4.19
#